data_AF-A0A1M7H803-F1
#
_entry.id   AF-A0A1M7H803-F1
#
_cell.length_a   1.000
_cell.length_b   1.000
_cell.length_c   1.000
_cell.angle_alpha   90.00
_cell.angle_beta   90.00
_cell.angle_gamma   90.00
#
_symmetry.space_group_name_H-M   'P 1'
#
loop_
_entity.id
_entity.type
_entity.pdbx_description
1 polymer ?
#
loop_
_entity_poly.entity_id
_entity_poly.type
_entity_poly.pdbx_seq_one_letter_code
_entity_poly.pdbx_strand_id
1 'polypeptide(L)' 'MSLVNDLDLEVENFKREYEKFERGNKSAGTRARKVLQDIKKTCQEIRVSIQGAKKEEEKSNLSPEN' A
#
# COMPACT_ATOMS: atom_id res chain seq x y z
N MET A 1 -9.98 -6.21 5.81
CA MET A 1 -8.60 -6.75 5.83
C MET A 1 -7.68 -5.60 6.22
N SER A 2 -6.52 -5.86 6.84
CA SER A 2 -5.56 -4.79 7.19
C SER A 2 -4.90 -4.24 5.92
N LEU A 3 -4.58 -2.95 5.86
CA LEU A 3 -3.89 -2.31 4.71
C LEU A 3 -2.59 -3.05 4.32
N VAL A 4 -1.92 -3.65 5.30
CA VAL A 4 -0.69 -4.43 5.07
C VAL A 4 -0.99 -5.73 4.32
N ASN A 5 -2.10 -6.40 4.64
CA ASN A 5 -2.50 -7.62 3.92
C ASN A 5 -2.89 -7.31 2.48
N ASP A 6 -3.52 -6.16 2.25
CA ASP A 6 -3.89 -5.70 0.90
C ASP A 6 -2.61 -5.44 0.07
N LEU A 7 -1.60 -4.79 0.67
CA LEU A 7 -0.29 -4.60 0.05
C LEU A 7 0.39 -5.92 -0.32
N ASP A 8 0.37 -6.92 0.57
CA ASP A 8 0.95 -8.24 0.28
C ASP A 8 0.27 -8.90 -0.93
N LEU A 9 -1.06 -8.84 -0.99
CA LEU A 9 -1.82 -9.39 -2.12
C LEU A 9 -1.52 -8.67 -3.43
N GLU A 10 -1.39 -7.35 -3.40
CA GLU A 10 -1.02 -6.53 -4.55
C GLU A 10 0.39 -6.87 -5.06
N VAL A 11 1.35 -7.06 -4.16
CA VAL A 11 2.72 -7.48 -4.51
C VAL A 11 2.71 -8.86 -5.18
N GLU A 12 1.95 -9.82 -4.66
CA GLU A 12 1.81 -11.13 -5.28
C GLU A 12 1.14 -11.06 -6.66
N ASN A 13 0.16 -10.17 -6.83
CA ASN A 13 -0.46 -9.93 -8.13
C ASN A 13 0.52 -9.28 -9.13
N PHE A 14 1.30 -8.31 -8.67
CA PHE A 14 2.34 -7.67 -9.48
C PHE A 14 3.36 -8.70 -9.98
N LYS A 15 3.88 -9.57 -9.09
CA LYS A 15 4.84 -10.63 -9.47
C LYS A 15 4.29 -11.52 -10.58
N ARG A 16 3.04 -11.97 -10.46
CA ARG A 16 2.37 -12.81 -11.47
C ARG A 16 2.21 -12.11 -12.82
N GLU A 17 1.80 -10.84 -12.82
CA GLU A 17 1.65 -10.08 -14.07
C GLU A 17 3.00 -9.73 -14.70
N TYR A 18 4.00 -9.44 -13.87
CA TYR A 18 5.36 -9.18 -14.32
C TYR A 18 6.00 -10.42 -14.97
N GLU A 19 5.83 -11.60 -14.37
CA GLU A 19 6.30 -12.86 -14.96
C GLU A 19 5.65 -13.14 -16.33
N LYS A 20 4.34 -12.91 -16.47
CA LYS A 20 3.66 -13.03 -17.76
C LYS A 20 4.20 -12.03 -18.78
N PHE A 21 4.51 -10.81 -18.34
CA PHE A 21 5.08 -9.77 -19.18
C PHE A 21 6.48 -10.13 -19.69
N GLU A 22 7.37 -10.63 -18.82
CA GLU A 22 8.71 -11.12 -19.19
C GLU A 22 8.64 -12.25 -20.23
N ARG A 23 7.57 -13.06 -20.19
CA ARG A 23 7.27 -14.10 -21.20
C ARG A 23 6.64 -13.55 -22.50
N GLY A 24 6.64 -12.23 -22.69
CA GLY A 24 6.19 -11.56 -23.92
C GLY A 24 4.72 -11.11 -23.92
N ASN A 25 3.95 -11.31 -22.84
CA ASN A 25 2.56 -10.84 -22.78
C ASN A 25 2.50 -9.32 -22.52
N LYS A 26 2.40 -8.52 -23.59
CA LYS A 26 2.34 -7.06 -23.51
C LYS A 26 1.16 -6.54 -22.66
N SER A 27 0.01 -7.19 -22.71
CA SER A 27 -1.17 -6.80 -21.92
C SER A 27 -0.94 -7.01 -20.41
N ALA A 28 -0.16 -8.02 -20.03
CA ALA A 28 0.26 -8.21 -18.64
C ALA A 28 1.12 -7.04 -18.14
N GLY A 29 1.95 -6.44 -19.01
CA GLY A 29 2.69 -5.23 -18.68
C GLY A 29 1.80 -4.03 -18.35
N THR A 30 0.65 -3.87 -19.02
CA THR A 30 -0.34 -2.85 -18.66
C THR A 30 -0.97 -3.11 -17.29
N ARG A 31 -1.31 -4.37 -16.99
CA ARG A 31 -1.85 -4.75 -15.68
C ARG A 31 -0.81 -4.58 -14.57
N ALA A 32 0.43 -5.01 -14.78
CA ALA A 32 1.53 -4.83 -13.83
C ALA A 32 1.73 -3.35 -13.46
N ARG A 33 1.73 -2.45 -14.46
CA ARG A 33 1.82 -1.00 -14.21
C ARG A 33 0.64 -0.47 -13.39
N LYS A 34 -0.58 -0.97 -13.64
CA LYS A 34 -1.76 -0.60 -12.86
C LYS A 34 -1.64 -1.07 -11.41
N VAL A 35 -1.25 -2.33 -11.19
CA VAL A 35 -1.02 -2.87 -9.84
C VAL A 35 0.06 -2.06 -9.10
N LEU A 36 1.14 -1.65 -9.77
CA LEU A 36 2.15 -0.78 -9.16
C LEU A 36 1.62 0.61 -8.74
N GLN A 37 0.64 1.18 -9.46
CA GLN A 37 -0.02 2.41 -9.02
C GLN A 37 -0.89 2.18 -7.78
N ASP A 38 -1.56 1.02 -7.71
CA ASP A 38 -2.38 0.65 -6.57
C ASP A 38 -1.50 0.43 -5.32
N ILE A 39 -0.39 -0.31 -5.46
CA ILE A 39 0.65 -0.46 -4.42
C ILE A 39 1.13 0.90 -3.89
N LYS A 40 1.43 1.85 -4.78
CA LYS A 40 1.86 3.20 -4.39
C LYS A 40 0.82 3.88 -3.50
N LYS A 41 -0.46 3.74 -3.84
CA LYS A 41 -1.57 4.31 -3.09
C LYS A 41 -1.70 3.63 -1.72
N THR A 42 -1.68 2.30 -1.67
CA THR A 42 -1.77 1.51 -0.43
C THR A 42 -0.62 1.84 0.52
N CYS A 43 0.62 1.94 0.02
CA CYS A 43 1.78 2.39 0.80
C CYS A 43 1.60 3.79 1.39
N GLN A 44 1.02 4.73 0.62
CA GLN A 44 0.74 6.07 1.11
C GLN A 44 -0.33 6.07 2.21
N GLU A 45 -1.37 5.25 2.07
CA GLU A 45 -2.43 5.12 3.08
C GLU A 45 -1.88 4.53 4.38
N ILE A 46 -1.05 3.49 4.31
CA ILE A 46 -0.33 2.93 5.47
C ILE A 46 0.51 4.02 6.15
N ARG A 47 1.28 4.80 5.38
CA ARG A 47 2.10 5.90 5.91
C ARG A 47 1.26 6.95 6.63
N VAL A 48 0.14 7.36 6.04
CA VAL A 48 -0.78 8.34 6.63
C VAL A 48 -1.43 7.78 7.90
N SER A 49 -1.82 6.51 7.91
CA SER A 49 -2.36 5.82 9.08
C SER A 49 -1.37 5.83 10.25
N ILE A 50 -0.10 5.50 9.99
CA ILE A 50 0.98 5.58 11.00
C ILE A 50 1.16 7.01 11.52
N GLN A 51 1.15 8.01 10.64
CA GLN A 51 1.25 9.41 11.04
C GLN A 51 0.03 9.89 11.84
N GLY A 52 -1.17 9.39 11.51
CA GLY A 52 -2.40 9.68 12.23
C GLY A 52 -2.38 9.15 13.67
N ALA A 53 -1.97 7.89 13.86
CA ALA A 53 -1.82 7.28 15.17
C ALA A 53 -0.87 8.08 16.08
N LYS A 54 0.25 8.59 15.54
CA LYS A 54 1.18 9.46 16.27
C LYS A 54 0.54 10.78 16.72
N LYS A 55 -0.27 11.40 15.86
CA LYS A 55 -0.94 12.68 16.18
C LYS A 55 -2.03 12.53 17.23
N GLU A 56 -2.73 11.39 17.25
CA GLU A 56 -3.73 11.08 18.27
C GLU A 56 -3.06 10.79 19.63
N GLU A 57 -1.94 10.07 19.63
CA GLU A 57 -1.12 9.82 20.82
C GLU A 57 -0.48 11.10 21.39
N GLU A 58 -0.02 12.02 20.54
CA GLU A 58 0.43 13.36 20.96
C GLU A 58 -0.71 14.17 21.59
N LYS A 59 -1.93 14.14 21.02
CA LYS A 59 -3.09 14.86 21.59
C LYS A 59 -3.54 14.30 22.94
N SER A 60 -3.52 12.97 23.12
CA SER A 60 -3.81 12.37 24.43
C SER A 60 -2.75 12.72 25.48
N ASN A 61 -1.49 12.90 25.08
CA ASN A 61 -0.41 13.24 26.00
C ASN A 61 -0.32 14.74 26.32
N LEU A 62 -0.91 15.62 25.51
CA LEU A 62 -0.98 17.07 25.75
C LEU A 62 -2.22 17.54 26.55
N SER A 63 -3.00 16.60 27.09
CA SER A 63 -4.06 16.90 28.07
C SER A 63 -3.75 16.33 29.46
N PRO A 64 -2.65 16.75 30.14
CA PRO A 64 -2.65 16.72 31.58
C PRO A 64 -3.62 17.79 32.08
N GLU A 65 -4.52 17.38 32.96
CA GLU A 65 -5.54 18.18 33.64
C GLU A 65 -5.08 19.63 33.94
N ASN A 66 -5.87 20.61 33.46
CA ASN A 66 -6.54 21.66 34.23
C ASN A 66 -7.30 22.62 33.30
#